data_AF-A0A932IT90-F1
#
_entry.id   AF-A0A932IT90-F1
#
_cell.length_a   1.000
_cell.length_b   1.000
_cell.length_c   1.000
_cell.angle_alpha   90.00
_cell.angle_beta   90.00
_cell.angle_gamma   90.00
#
_symmetry.space_group_name_H-M   'P 1'
#
loop_
_entity.id
_entity.type
_entity.pdbx_description
1 polymer ?
#
loop_
_entity_poly.entity_id
_entity_poly.type
_entity_poly.pdbx_seq_one_letter_code
_entity_poly.pdbx_strand_id
1 'polypeptide(L)'
;MAGLDELISQIPVADIAGKIGANQSEVADAVKQLVPALVGGLQVNAANDTDTAGKIAGAAEKHAASGLLDGGVSVGDVDENDGDKIVANIFGGNNSDSVASALAGADAGGANGDLIKKLLPILAPIVLAYIGKQFGNQGGAPAGGQPRAGGGLGDVLGSILGGAGGGGGNNNPLGSILGSVLGGGGGNNAIGDILGGLLGGKK
;
A
#
# COMPACT_ATOMS: atom_id res chain seq x y z
N MET A 1 0.70 -11.42 10.70
CA MET A 1 0.49 -10.93 9.33
C MET A 1 1.85 -10.90 8.63
N ALA A 2 2.40 -12.06 8.24
CA ALA A 2 3.85 -12.20 8.04
C ALA A 2 4.48 -11.18 7.07
N GLY A 3 3.87 -10.93 5.90
CA GLY A 3 4.45 -10.01 4.91
C GLY A 3 4.40 -8.53 5.29
N LEU A 4 3.33 -8.10 5.97
CA LEU A 4 3.16 -6.69 6.38
C LEU A 4 3.95 -6.38 7.65
N ASP A 5 3.98 -7.32 8.60
CA ASP A 5 4.81 -7.24 9.81
C ASP A 5 6.31 -7.22 9.46
N GLU A 6 6.73 -8.01 8.46
CA GLU A 6 8.11 -8.03 7.98
C GLU A 6 8.50 -6.73 7.27
N LEU A 7 7.61 -6.16 6.45
CA LEU A 7 7.79 -4.82 5.89
C LEU A 7 7.94 -3.77 7.00
N ILE A 8 7.06 -3.77 8.01
CA ILE A 8 7.14 -2.84 9.14
C ILE A 8 8.45 -3.02 9.92
N SER A 9 8.90 -4.26 10.10
CA SER A 9 10.16 -4.57 10.79
C SER A 9 11.41 -4.14 10.01
N GLN A 10 11.32 -3.99 8.69
CA GLN A 10 12.41 -3.48 7.85
C GLN A 10 12.49 -1.95 7.84
N ILE A 11 11.44 -1.26 8.31
CA ILE A 11 11.40 0.20 8.39
C ILE A 11 12.21 0.66 9.62
N PRO A 12 13.22 1.52 9.47
CA PRO A 12 14.09 1.97 10.55
C PRO A 12 13.40 3.09 11.33
N VAL A 13 12.43 2.72 12.17
CA VAL A 13 11.62 3.66 12.96
C VAL A 13 12.50 4.63 13.76
N ALA A 14 13.61 4.14 14.32
CA ALA A 14 14.54 4.95 15.10
C ALA A 14 15.20 6.06 14.28
N ASP A 15 15.66 5.76 13.06
CA ASP A 15 16.31 6.73 12.18
C ASP A 15 15.32 7.75 11.62
N ILE A 16 14.11 7.28 11.27
CA ILE A 16 13.03 8.16 10.81
C ILE A 16 12.62 9.13 11.91
N ALA A 17 12.41 8.63 13.13
CA ALA A 17 12.10 9.44 14.31
C ALA A 17 13.18 10.49 14.58
N GLY A 18 14.45 10.10 14.48
CA GLY A 18 15.59 11.01 14.60
C GLY A 18 15.62 12.10 13.53
N LYS A 19 15.28 11.77 12.28
CA LYS A 19 15.26 12.73 11.16
C LYS A 19 14.13 13.75 11.28
N ILE A 20 12.92 13.32 11.67
CA ILE A 20 11.74 14.19 11.72
C ILE A 20 11.50 14.84 13.08
N GLY A 21 12.29 14.45 14.10
CA GLY A 21 12.19 14.97 15.46
C GLY A 21 10.94 14.52 16.21
N ALA A 22 10.44 13.31 15.94
CA ALA A 22 9.24 12.74 16.55
C ALA A 22 9.58 11.60 17.51
N ASN A 23 8.62 11.20 18.37
CA ASN A 23 8.85 10.06 19.25
C ASN A 23 8.80 8.74 18.46
N GLN A 24 9.73 7.82 18.75
CA GLN A 24 9.76 6.51 18.08
C GLN A 24 8.44 5.74 18.23
N SER A 25 7.76 5.87 19.37
CA SER A 25 6.45 5.23 19.57
C SER A 25 5.39 5.80 18.63
N GLU A 26 5.35 7.13 18.47
CA GLU A 26 4.41 7.80 17.57
C GLU A 26 4.70 7.43 16.11
N VAL A 27 5.98 7.39 15.73
CA VAL A 27 6.39 6.95 14.39
C VAL A 27 6.01 5.48 14.16
N ALA A 28 6.26 4.60 15.13
CA ALA A 28 5.90 3.18 15.00
C ALA A 28 4.38 3.00 14.81
N ASP A 29 3.57 3.74 15.55
CA ASP A 29 2.11 3.66 15.45
C ASP A 29 1.62 4.25 14.13
N ALA A 30 2.18 5.37 13.69
CA ALA A 30 1.89 5.95 12.40
C ALA A 30 2.31 5.02 11.25
N VAL A 31 3.48 4.36 11.33
CA VAL A 31 3.93 3.36 10.34
C VAL A 31 2.93 2.20 10.24
N LYS A 32 2.46 1.66 11.37
CA LYS A 32 1.48 0.55 11.38
C LYS A 32 0.15 0.93 10.73
N GLN A 33 -0.24 2.21 10.78
CA GLN A 33 -1.44 2.72 10.13
C GLN A 33 -1.21 3.06 8.65
N LEU A 34 -0.06 3.65 8.33
CA LEU A 34 0.26 4.13 6.99
C LEU A 34 0.63 3.01 6.03
N VAL A 35 1.40 2.01 6.47
CA VAL A 35 1.86 0.92 5.60
C VAL A 35 0.69 0.18 4.93
N PRO A 36 -0.35 -0.28 5.66
CA PRO A 36 -1.53 -0.88 5.03
C PRO A 36 -2.24 0.06 4.06
N ALA A 37 -2.31 1.36 4.38
CA ALA A 37 -2.97 2.35 3.53
C ALA A 37 -2.19 2.64 2.24
N LEU A 38 -0.85 2.69 2.31
CA LEU A 38 0.02 2.82 1.15
C LEU A 38 -0.12 1.61 0.22
N VAL A 39 -0.08 0.39 0.77
CA VAL A 39 -0.26 -0.86 0.01
C VAL A 39 -1.65 -0.94 -0.61
N GLY A 40 -2.69 -0.57 0.14
CA GLY A 40 -4.07 -0.53 -0.36
C GLY A 40 -4.28 0.52 -1.44
N GLY A 41 -3.73 1.73 -1.27
CA GLY A 41 -3.73 2.78 -2.29
C GLY A 41 -3.05 2.31 -3.57
N LEU A 42 -1.90 1.66 -3.46
CA LEU A 42 -1.17 1.08 -4.59
C LEU A 42 -2.00 0.03 -5.32
N GLN A 43 -2.65 -0.86 -4.57
CA GLN A 43 -3.49 -1.91 -5.15
C GLN A 43 -4.67 -1.32 -5.91
N VAL A 44 -5.36 -0.35 -5.32
CA VAL A 44 -6.48 0.33 -5.97
C VAL A 44 -5.99 1.04 -7.23
N ASN A 45 -4.94 1.85 -7.13
CA ASN A 45 -4.49 2.64 -8.27
C ASN A 45 -3.90 1.79 -9.40
N ALA A 46 -3.15 0.73 -9.07
CA ALA A 46 -2.66 -0.24 -10.05
C ALA A 46 -3.79 -1.09 -10.66
N ALA A 47 -4.89 -1.31 -9.95
CA ALA A 47 -6.06 -2.01 -10.49
C ALA A 47 -6.93 -1.12 -11.40
N ASN A 48 -6.89 0.20 -11.22
CA ASN A 48 -7.68 1.14 -12.01
C ASN A 48 -7.11 1.36 -13.42
N ASP A 49 -5.77 1.45 -13.56
CA ASP A 49 -5.13 1.76 -14.85
C ASP A 49 -3.83 0.96 -15.04
N THR A 50 -3.69 0.30 -16.19
CA THR A 50 -2.52 -0.53 -16.53
C THR A 50 -1.25 0.30 -16.76
N ASP A 51 -1.36 1.52 -17.29
CA ASP A 51 -0.24 2.46 -17.43
C ASP A 51 0.27 2.90 -16.06
N THR A 52 -0.65 3.18 -15.14
CA THR A 52 -0.33 3.49 -13.74
C THR A 52 0.34 2.32 -13.04
N ALA A 53 -0.16 1.09 -13.23
CA ALA A 53 0.49 -0.11 -12.71
C ALA A 53 1.93 -0.25 -13.24
N GLY A 54 2.17 0.02 -14.52
CA GLY A 54 3.50 0.00 -15.13
C GLY A 54 4.44 1.07 -14.56
N LYS A 55 3.94 2.29 -14.33
CA LYS A 55 4.70 3.38 -13.67
C LYS A 55 5.09 3.02 -12.25
N ILE A 56 4.15 2.47 -11.49
CA ILE A 56 4.37 2.00 -10.12
C ILE A 56 5.41 0.87 -10.12
N ALA A 57 5.29 -0.10 -11.01
CA ALA A 57 6.25 -1.20 -11.14
C ALA A 57 7.67 -0.68 -11.45
N GLY A 58 7.79 0.22 -12.43
CA GLY A 58 9.07 0.82 -12.80
C GLY A 58 9.68 1.66 -11.67
N ALA A 59 8.86 2.39 -10.92
CA ALA A 59 9.32 3.12 -9.74
C ALA A 59 9.78 2.16 -8.63
N ALA A 60 9.02 1.11 -8.35
CA ALA A 60 9.35 0.09 -7.37
C ALA A 60 10.68 -0.61 -7.72
N GLU A 61 10.88 -1.00 -8.98
CA GLU A 61 12.14 -1.59 -9.46
C GLU A 61 13.31 -0.61 -9.33
N LYS A 62 13.12 0.65 -9.73
CA LYS A 62 14.16 1.69 -9.63
C LYS A 62 14.60 1.90 -8.18
N HIS A 63 13.66 1.96 -7.24
CA HIS A 63 13.98 2.12 -5.81
C HIS A 63 14.53 0.85 -5.17
N ALA A 64 14.09 -0.33 -5.61
CA ALA A 64 14.71 -1.59 -5.18
C ALA A 64 16.16 -1.69 -5.64
N ALA A 65 16.46 -1.23 -6.87
CA ALA A 65 17.79 -1.21 -7.44
C ALA A 65 18.68 -0.06 -6.92
N SER A 66 18.12 0.94 -6.24
CA SER A 66 18.88 2.09 -5.73
C SER A 66 19.76 1.73 -4.52
N GLY A 67 19.69 0.49 -4.03
CA GLY A 67 20.41 0.07 -2.82
C GLY A 67 19.82 0.65 -1.54
N LEU A 68 18.65 1.30 -1.60
CA LEU A 68 17.99 1.86 -0.40
C LEU A 68 17.69 0.79 0.66
N LEU A 69 17.62 -0.48 0.25
CA LEU A 69 17.42 -1.63 1.12
C LEU A 69 18.68 -2.49 1.32
N ASP A 70 19.81 -2.09 0.74
CA ASP A 70 21.06 -2.85 0.76
C ASP A 70 21.95 -2.34 1.90
N GLY A 71 21.97 -3.07 3.01
CA GLY A 71 22.70 -2.68 4.24
C GLY A 71 21.85 -1.95 5.30
N GLY A 72 20.55 -1.75 5.05
CA GLY A 72 19.61 -1.05 5.93
C GLY A 72 19.03 0.18 5.27
N VAL A 73 17.77 0.51 5.59
CA VAL A 73 17.09 1.68 5.00
C VAL A 73 17.78 2.97 5.43
N SER A 74 18.46 3.61 4.49
CA SER A 74 19.11 4.90 4.75
C SER A 74 18.11 6.04 4.54
N VAL A 75 17.54 6.53 5.64
CA VAL A 75 16.56 7.64 5.62
C VAL A 75 17.19 8.94 5.08
N GLY A 76 18.51 9.06 5.14
CA GLY A 76 19.28 10.18 4.59
C GLY A 76 19.31 10.23 3.06
N ASP A 77 19.20 9.08 2.40
CA ASP A 77 19.22 8.97 0.94
C ASP A 77 17.82 9.10 0.31
N VAL A 78 16.80 9.29 1.16
CA VAL A 78 15.42 9.51 0.72
C VAL A 78 15.23 10.99 0.37
N ASP A 79 15.01 11.26 -0.92
CA ASP A 79 14.58 12.56 -1.42
C ASP A 79 13.07 12.75 -1.18
N GLU A 80 12.72 13.72 -0.34
CA GLU A 80 11.34 14.04 0.01
C GLU A 80 10.51 14.45 -1.22
N ASN A 81 11.12 15.12 -2.21
CA ASN A 81 10.43 15.52 -3.44
C ASN A 81 10.12 14.31 -4.33
N ASP A 82 10.99 13.30 -4.32
CA ASP A 82 10.73 12.04 -5.00
C ASP A 82 9.66 11.25 -4.26
N GLY A 83 9.70 11.28 -2.91
CA GLY A 83 8.66 10.76 -2.02
C GLY A 83 7.26 11.30 -2.34
N ASP A 84 7.12 12.61 -2.54
CA ASP A 84 5.83 13.22 -2.89
C ASP A 84 5.30 12.76 -4.26
N LYS A 85 6.19 12.62 -5.25
CA LYS A 85 5.83 12.10 -6.57
C LYS A 85 5.41 10.64 -6.49
N ILE A 86 6.09 9.86 -5.67
CA ILE A 86 5.73 8.47 -5.41
C ILE A 86 4.34 8.44 -4.82
N VAL A 87 4.07 9.20 -3.75
CA VAL A 87 2.73 9.26 -3.15
C VAL A 87 1.67 9.63 -4.18
N ALA A 88 1.92 10.64 -5.01
CA ALA A 88 1.02 10.97 -6.11
C ALA A 88 0.80 9.79 -7.05
N ASN A 89 1.84 9.03 -7.40
CA ASN A 89 1.71 7.82 -8.19
C ASN A 89 0.98 6.67 -7.46
N ILE A 90 1.06 6.59 -6.12
CA ILE A 90 0.35 5.57 -5.33
C ILE A 90 -1.14 5.90 -5.26
N PHE A 91 -1.50 7.16 -5.06
CA PHE A 91 -2.88 7.61 -4.78
C PHE A 91 -3.56 8.32 -5.95
N GLY A 92 -3.15 8.05 -7.19
CA GLY A 92 -3.86 8.53 -8.38
C GLY A 92 -3.77 10.04 -8.64
N GLY A 93 -2.64 10.65 -8.28
CA GLY A 93 -2.36 12.08 -8.43
C GLY A 93 -2.50 12.89 -7.16
N ASN A 94 -2.85 12.27 -6.03
CA ASN A 94 -3.00 12.97 -4.76
C ASN A 94 -1.64 13.25 -4.11
N ASN A 95 -1.39 14.51 -3.76
CA ASN A 95 -0.17 14.91 -3.07
C ASN A 95 -0.14 14.37 -1.63
N SER A 96 1.06 14.32 -1.05
CA SER A 96 1.29 13.89 0.34
C SER A 96 0.42 14.60 1.35
N ASP A 97 0.19 15.91 1.21
CA ASP A 97 -0.71 16.65 2.10
C ASP A 97 -2.17 16.17 2.04
N SER A 98 -2.69 15.90 0.84
CA SER A 98 -4.07 15.45 0.64
C SER A 98 -4.26 14.05 1.19
N VAL A 99 -3.30 13.17 0.92
CA VAL A 99 -3.28 11.79 1.42
C VAL A 99 -3.14 11.79 2.94
N ALA A 100 -2.20 12.56 3.49
CA ALA A 100 -2.00 12.68 4.92
C ALA A 100 -3.24 13.22 5.63
N SER A 101 -3.92 14.23 5.06
CA SER A 101 -5.17 14.76 5.62
C SER A 101 -6.30 13.73 5.60
N ALA A 102 -6.41 12.94 4.53
CA ALA A 102 -7.38 11.86 4.44
C ALA A 102 -7.09 10.73 5.44
N LEU A 103 -5.81 10.41 5.67
CA LEU A 103 -5.35 9.38 6.60
C LEU A 103 -5.45 9.79 8.08
N ALA A 104 -5.14 11.05 8.39
CA ALA A 104 -5.26 11.61 9.73
C ALA A 104 -6.72 11.88 10.12
N GLY A 105 -7.62 12.01 9.13
CA GLY A 105 -9.05 12.18 9.35
C GLY A 105 -9.35 13.41 10.21
N ALA A 106 -10.01 13.20 11.35
CA ALA A 106 -10.35 14.27 12.28
C ALA A 106 -9.13 14.97 12.91
N ASP A 107 -7.95 14.35 12.88
CA ASP A 107 -6.70 14.87 13.46
C ASP A 107 -5.74 15.45 12.40
N ALA A 108 -6.23 15.74 11.18
CA ALA A 108 -5.40 16.24 10.07
C ALA A 108 -4.65 17.56 10.34
N GLY A 109 -5.12 18.35 11.30
CA GLY A 109 -4.47 19.58 11.78
C GLY A 109 -3.80 19.45 13.15
N GLY A 110 -3.77 18.24 13.73
CA GLY A 110 -3.12 17.95 15.00
C GLY A 110 -1.72 17.36 14.81
N ALA A 111 -1.08 17.01 15.93
CA ALA A 111 0.28 16.46 15.94
C ALA A 111 0.41 15.20 15.08
N ASN A 112 -0.65 14.38 14.99
CA ASN A 112 -0.66 13.18 14.14
C ASN A 112 -0.74 13.54 12.65
N GLY A 113 -1.52 14.56 12.27
CA GLY A 113 -1.58 15.04 10.89
C GLY A 113 -0.22 15.55 10.40
N ASP A 114 0.48 16.33 11.23
CA ASP A 114 1.81 16.85 10.90
C ASP A 114 2.88 15.74 10.87
N LEU A 115 2.77 14.76 11.77
CA LEU A 115 3.62 13.58 11.76
C LEU A 115 3.43 12.78 10.47
N ILE A 116 2.18 12.49 10.10
CA ILE A 116 1.86 11.73 8.88
C ILE A 116 2.35 12.47 7.64
N LYS A 117 2.16 13.80 7.54
CA LYS A 117 2.67 14.60 6.41
C LYS A 117 4.17 14.49 6.20
N LYS A 118 4.95 14.49 7.30
CA LYS A 118 6.42 14.34 7.24
C LYS A 118 6.84 12.91 6.98
N LEU A 119 6.06 11.96 7.49
CA LEU A 119 6.38 10.55 7.44
C LEU A 119 6.03 9.94 6.07
N LEU A 120 4.97 10.42 5.42
CA LEU A 120 4.48 9.90 4.14
C LEU A 120 5.53 9.93 3.01
N PRO A 121 6.20 11.06 2.69
CA PRO A 121 7.21 11.09 1.63
C PRO A 121 8.46 10.28 1.97
N ILE A 122 8.68 9.96 3.25
CA ILE A 122 9.78 9.09 3.68
C ILE A 122 9.39 7.61 3.53
N LEU A 123 8.18 7.25 3.98
CA LEU A 123 7.72 5.86 3.96
C LEU A 123 7.38 5.36 2.55
N ALA A 124 6.83 6.21 1.69
CA ALA A 124 6.42 5.82 0.35
C ALA A 124 7.55 5.19 -0.50
N PRO A 125 8.76 5.79 -0.61
CA PRO A 125 9.88 5.17 -1.32
C PRO A 125 10.38 3.88 -0.65
N ILE A 126 10.34 3.77 0.68
CA ILE A 126 10.74 2.55 1.41
C ILE A 126 9.79 1.40 1.08
N VAL A 127 8.48 1.66 1.14
CA VAL A 127 7.44 0.68 0.82
C VAL A 127 7.54 0.26 -0.65
N LEU A 128 7.74 1.21 -1.57
CA LEU A 128 7.96 0.89 -2.98
C LEU A 128 9.22 0.06 -3.20
N ALA A 129 10.35 0.41 -2.57
CA ALA A 129 11.58 -0.35 -2.68
C ALA A 129 11.37 -1.79 -2.21
N TYR A 130 10.62 -1.99 -1.12
CA TYR A 130 10.36 -3.32 -0.58
C TYR A 130 9.46 -4.13 -1.51
N ILE A 131 8.40 -3.52 -2.03
CA ILE A 131 7.53 -4.16 -3.03
C ILE A 131 8.33 -4.49 -4.28
N GLY A 132 9.20 -3.60 -4.76
CA GLY A 132 10.08 -3.85 -5.89
C GLY A 132 11.09 -4.96 -5.63
N LYS A 133 11.62 -5.06 -4.41
CA LYS A 133 12.50 -6.16 -3.98
C LYS A 133 11.75 -7.48 -3.89
N GLN A 134 10.51 -7.49 -3.39
CA GLN A 134 9.65 -8.68 -3.37
C GLN A 134 9.20 -9.09 -4.77
N PHE A 135 8.87 -8.12 -5.63
CA PHE A 135 8.55 -8.32 -7.04
C PHE A 135 9.74 -8.91 -7.80
N GLY A 136 10.94 -8.36 -7.59
CA GLY A 136 12.20 -8.88 -8.11
C GLY A 136 12.62 -10.23 -7.50
N ASN A 137 12.28 -10.52 -6.25
CA ASN A 137 12.61 -11.78 -5.58
C ASN A 137 11.61 -12.92 -5.88
N GLN A 138 10.32 -12.64 -6.06
CA GLN A 138 9.34 -13.63 -6.54
C GLN A 138 9.59 -14.00 -8.01
N GLY A 139 10.21 -13.10 -8.78
CA GLY A 139 10.85 -13.39 -10.06
C GLY A 139 12.30 -13.83 -9.85
N GLY A 140 12.54 -14.98 -9.21
CA GLY A 140 13.88 -15.51 -9.00
C GLY A 140 14.73 -15.39 -10.28
N ALA A 141 15.85 -14.68 -10.18
CA ALA A 141 16.75 -14.50 -11.31
C ALA A 141 17.19 -15.85 -11.88
N PRO A 142 17.07 -16.10 -13.19
CA PRO A 142 18.17 -16.66 -13.92
C PRO A 142 19.06 -15.49 -14.37
N ALA A 143 20.36 -15.70 -14.28
CA ALA A 143 21.32 -14.91 -15.01
C ALA A 143 20.91 -14.84 -16.49
N GLY A 144 20.59 -13.63 -16.96
CA GLY A 144 20.43 -13.32 -18.38
C GLY A 144 19.02 -13.51 -18.97
N GLY A 145 18.47 -12.41 -19.51
CA GLY A 145 17.51 -12.45 -20.62
C GLY A 145 16.04 -12.24 -20.28
N GLN A 146 15.56 -11.03 -20.61
CA GLN A 146 14.17 -10.59 -20.84
C GLN A 146 13.24 -10.40 -19.62
N PRO A 147 12.58 -9.22 -19.49
CA PRO A 147 11.53 -9.01 -18.50
C PRO A 147 10.31 -9.82 -18.91
N ARG A 148 10.05 -10.92 -18.20
CA ARG A 148 8.87 -11.75 -18.42
C ARG A 148 7.76 -11.29 -17.47
N ALA A 149 6.90 -10.42 -17.99
CA ALA A 149 5.62 -10.07 -17.41
C ALA A 149 4.82 -11.36 -17.14
N GLY A 150 4.55 -11.67 -15.87
CA GLY A 150 3.87 -12.91 -15.51
C GLY A 150 3.41 -13.07 -14.06
N GLY A 151 3.95 -12.29 -13.12
CA GLY A 151 3.34 -12.08 -11.80
C GLY A 151 2.94 -10.62 -11.71
N GLY A 152 1.64 -10.32 -11.62
CA GLY A 152 1.18 -8.93 -11.62
C GLY A 152 1.64 -8.21 -10.34
N LEU A 153 1.81 -6.89 -10.40
CA LEU A 153 1.98 -6.07 -9.19
C LEU A 153 0.84 -6.35 -8.19
N GLY A 154 -0.37 -6.63 -8.70
CA GLY A 154 -1.52 -7.07 -7.91
C GLY A 154 -1.36 -8.41 -7.19
N ASP A 155 -0.57 -9.36 -7.72
CA ASP A 155 -0.30 -10.64 -7.05
C ASP A 155 0.72 -10.48 -5.92
N VAL A 156 1.73 -9.62 -6.11
CA VAL A 156 2.68 -9.27 -5.07
C VAL A 156 1.99 -8.50 -3.95
N LEU A 157 1.17 -7.51 -4.30
CA LEU A 157 0.36 -6.78 -3.31
C LEU A 157 -0.67 -7.69 -2.64
N GLY A 158 -1.30 -8.58 -3.41
CA GLY A 158 -2.24 -9.58 -2.92
C GLY A 158 -1.59 -10.62 -2.01
N SER A 159 -0.32 -10.97 -2.22
CA SER A 159 0.43 -11.86 -1.32
C SER A 159 0.99 -11.14 -0.10
N ILE A 160 1.36 -9.86 -0.19
CA ILE A 160 1.73 -9.04 0.97
C ILE A 160 0.50 -8.78 1.87
N LEU A 161 -0.63 -8.43 1.27
CA LEU A 161 -1.88 -8.12 1.98
C LEU A 161 -2.65 -9.40 2.39
N GLY A 162 -2.63 -10.42 1.53
CA GLY A 162 -3.35 -11.70 1.69
C GLY A 162 -2.51 -12.82 2.32
N GLY A 163 -1.18 -12.71 2.35
CA GLY A 163 -0.30 -13.56 3.16
C GLY A 163 -0.51 -13.39 4.68
N ALA A 164 -1.33 -12.42 5.07
CA ALA A 164 -1.96 -12.35 6.40
C ALA A 164 -2.98 -13.48 6.66
N GLY A 165 -3.35 -14.28 5.67
CA GLY A 165 -4.26 -15.42 5.76
C GLY A 165 -3.67 -16.69 5.14
N GLY A 166 -2.51 -17.14 5.65
CA GLY A 166 -1.98 -18.45 5.29
C GLY A 166 -2.80 -19.59 5.92
N GLY A 167 -3.80 -20.08 5.21
CA GLY A 167 -4.61 -21.24 5.60
C GLY A 167 -6.04 -21.10 5.08
N GLY A 168 -6.52 -22.08 4.31
CA GLY A 168 -7.78 -21.97 3.56
C GLY A 168 -8.98 -21.48 4.38
N GLY A 169 -9.81 -20.65 3.75
CA GLY A 169 -11.07 -20.21 4.32
C GLY A 169 -11.36 -18.73 4.10
N ASN A 170 -11.93 -18.42 2.95
CA ASN A 170 -13.17 -17.63 2.77
C ASN A 170 -13.51 -16.37 3.60
N ASN A 171 -12.64 -15.76 4.40
CA ASN A 171 -13.03 -14.70 5.33
C ASN A 171 -12.07 -13.48 5.32
N ASN A 172 -11.85 -12.83 4.17
CA ASN A 172 -11.35 -11.46 4.15
C ASN A 172 -12.54 -10.48 4.08
N PRO A 173 -13.02 -9.90 5.20
CA PRO A 173 -14.23 -9.06 5.22
C PRO A 173 -14.08 -7.80 4.35
N LEU A 174 -12.87 -7.26 4.22
CA LEU A 174 -12.61 -6.12 3.34
C LEU A 174 -12.56 -6.53 1.85
N GLY A 175 -12.05 -7.73 1.56
CA GLY A 175 -12.06 -8.32 0.22
C GLY A 175 -13.46 -8.75 -0.24
N SER A 176 -14.32 -9.22 0.67
CA SER A 176 -15.72 -9.52 0.36
C SER A 176 -16.53 -8.25 0.13
N ILE A 177 -16.25 -7.16 0.84
CA ILE A 177 -16.95 -5.88 0.64
C ILE A 177 -16.50 -5.21 -0.67
N LEU A 178 -15.20 -5.16 -0.96
CA LEU A 178 -14.72 -4.63 -2.24
C LEU A 178 -15.11 -5.52 -3.43
N GLY A 179 -15.05 -6.84 -3.28
CA GLY A 179 -15.49 -7.79 -4.31
C GLY A 179 -16.99 -7.69 -4.61
N SER A 180 -17.82 -7.47 -3.59
CA SER A 180 -19.28 -7.34 -3.76
C SER A 180 -19.71 -6.00 -4.37
N VAL A 181 -18.88 -4.95 -4.24
CA VAL A 181 -19.21 -3.61 -4.76
C VAL A 181 -18.57 -3.33 -6.13
N LEU A 182 -17.39 -3.90 -6.40
CA LEU A 182 -16.60 -3.61 -7.61
C LEU A 182 -16.63 -4.76 -8.63
N GLY A 183 -16.87 -6.00 -8.18
CA GLY A 183 -16.88 -7.20 -9.03
C GLY A 183 -18.29 -7.66 -9.35
N GLY A 184 -18.92 -7.04 -10.36
CA GLY A 184 -20.16 -7.54 -10.93
C GLY A 184 -19.99 -8.98 -11.46
N GLY A 185 -20.54 -9.97 -10.76
CA GLY A 185 -20.43 -11.36 -11.19
C GLY A 185 -20.96 -12.41 -10.21
N GLY A 186 -22.27 -12.41 -9.94
CA GLY A 186 -23.01 -13.61 -9.52
C GLY A 186 -23.00 -13.96 -8.03
N GLY A 187 -24.16 -13.79 -7.38
CA GLY A 187 -24.48 -14.47 -6.12
C GLY A 187 -25.01 -13.57 -5.02
N ASN A 188 -26.34 -13.44 -4.95
CA ASN A 188 -27.15 -13.05 -3.79
C ASN A 188 -27.10 -11.57 -3.36
N ASN A 189 -27.90 -10.79 -4.09
CA ASN A 189 -28.27 -9.40 -3.78
C ASN A 189 -29.13 -9.31 -2.51
N ALA A 190 -28.51 -9.33 -1.32
CA ALA A 190 -29.22 -9.07 -0.05
C ALA A 190 -29.90 -7.68 -0.03
N ILE A 191 -29.37 -6.71 -0.76
CA ILE A 191 -29.94 -5.35 -0.89
C ILE A 191 -31.14 -5.36 -1.87
N GLY A 192 -31.14 -6.25 -2.87
CA GLY A 192 -32.26 -6.43 -3.80
C GLY A 192 -33.48 -7.06 -3.14
N ASP A 193 -33.27 -8.00 -2.22
CA ASP A 193 -34.36 -8.66 -1.47
C ASP A 193 -35.01 -7.74 -0.43
N ILE A 194 -34.24 -6.83 0.18
CA ILE A 194 -34.78 -5.81 1.10
C ILE A 194 -35.64 -4.79 0.35
N LEU A 195 -35.27 -4.43 -0.88
CA LEU A 195 -36.06 -3.52 -1.72
C LEU A 195 -37.25 -4.22 -2.40
N GLY A 196 -37.16 -5.53 -2.66
CA GLY A 196 -38.28 -6.34 -3.16
C GLY A 196 -39.34 -6.64 -2.10
N GLY A 197 -38.94 -6.79 -0.83
CA GLY A 197 -39.85 -7.08 0.27
C GLY A 197 -40.74 -5.91 0.70
N LEU A 198 -40.30 -4.66 0.50
CA LEU A 198 -41.04 -3.48 0.95
C LEU A 198 -42.08 -2.97 -0.09
N LEU A 199 -41.95 -3.35 -1.36
CA LEU A 199 -42.86 -2.92 -2.43
C LEU A 199 -43.94 -3.97 -2.78
N GLY A 200 -43.87 -5.19 -2.21
CA GLY A 200 -44.76 -6.31 -2.53
C GLY A 200 -45.93 -6.56 -1.56
N GLY A 201 -46.09 -5.74 -0.52
CA GLY A 201 -47.11 -5.93 0.51
C GLY A 201 -48.49 -5.37 0.13
N LYS A 202 -49.20 -6.00 -0.81
CA LYS A 202 -50.65 -5.79 -0.96
C LYS A 202 -51.38 -7.09 -1.30
N LYS A 203 -51.87 -7.75 -0.26
CA LYS A 203 -53.13 -8.49 -0.27
C LYS A 203 -53.88 -8.17 1.01
#